data_AF-A0A3A8SHC6-F1
#
_entry.id   AF-A0A3A8SHC6-F1
#
_cell.length_a   1.000
_cell.length_b   1.000
_cell.length_c   1.000
_cell.angle_alpha   90.00
_cell.angle_beta   90.00
_cell.angle_gamma   90.00
#
_symmetry.space_group_name_H-M   'P 1'
#
loop_
_entity.id
_entity.type
_entity.pdbx_description
1 polymer ?
#
loop_
_entity_poly.entity_id
_entity_poly.type
_entity_poly.pdbx_seq_one_letter_code
_entity_poly.pdbx_strand_id
1 'polypeptide(L)'
;MSVTFEAAATAVRDALSDAGQGLVEREAMVELIALSAAAGEHLLVIGPPGTAKSEAVRRTARALGGSYFEYLLGRFTEPSELFGPVDLRKLREGLVETETT
;
A
#
# COMPACT_ATOMS: atom_id res chain seq x y z
N MET A 1 -10.20 -2.60 -24.28
CA MET A 1 -10.88 -1.29 -24.39
C MET A 1 -9.87 -0.22 -24.05
N SER A 2 -9.57 0.72 -24.95
CA SER A 2 -8.72 1.87 -24.63
C SER A 2 -9.56 2.87 -23.84
N VAL A 3 -9.29 2.99 -22.54
CA VAL A 3 -9.89 4.04 -21.70
C VAL A 3 -9.25 5.37 -22.10
N THR A 4 -10.03 6.42 -22.30
CA THR A 4 -9.48 7.75 -22.54
C THR A 4 -8.79 8.26 -21.27
N PHE A 5 -7.78 9.12 -21.42
CA PHE A 5 -7.09 9.71 -20.28
C PHE A 5 -8.08 10.43 -19.34
N GLU A 6 -9.04 11.17 -19.90
CA GLU A 6 -10.07 11.87 -19.13
C GLU A 6 -10.95 10.90 -18.33
N ALA A 7 -11.38 9.79 -18.93
CA ALA A 7 -12.18 8.79 -18.25
C ALA A 7 -11.39 8.09 -17.13
N ALA A 8 -10.11 7.79 -17.36
CA ALA A 8 -9.24 7.21 -16.34
C ALA A 8 -9.00 8.19 -15.18
N ALA A 9 -8.72 9.46 -15.48
CA ALA A 9 -8.50 10.50 -14.48
C ALA A 9 -9.75 10.73 -13.62
N THR A 10 -10.94 10.69 -14.23
CA THR A 10 -12.21 10.81 -13.50
C THR A 10 -12.45 9.58 -12.61
N ALA A 11 -12.25 8.38 -13.13
CA ALA A 11 -12.39 7.15 -12.34
C ALA A 11 -11.48 7.14 -11.10
N VAL A 12 -10.23 7.60 -11.24
CA VAL A 12 -9.31 7.74 -10.10
C VAL A 12 -9.81 8.79 -9.11
N ARG A 13 -10.23 9.97 -9.57
CA ARG A 13 -10.77 11.02 -8.69
C ARG A 13 -11.98 10.55 -7.89
N ASP A 14 -12.91 9.86 -8.53
CA ASP A 14 -14.11 9.34 -7.87
C ASP A 14 -13.74 8.29 -6.81
N ALA A 15 -12.84 7.37 -7.15
CA ALA A 15 -12.33 6.35 -6.22
C ALA A 15 -11.63 6.97 -4.99
N LEU A 16 -10.87 8.06 -5.17
CA LEU A 16 -10.21 8.77 -4.07
C LEU A 16 -11.19 9.57 -3.21
N SER A 17 -12.21 10.18 -3.84
CA SER A 17 -13.28 10.86 -3.11
C SER A 17 -14.01 9.89 -2.19
N ASP A 18 -14.38 8.72 -2.70
CA ASP A 18 -15.03 7.66 -1.93
C ASP A 18 -14.13 7.11 -0.82
N ALA A 19 -12.83 6.91 -1.09
CA ALA A 19 -11.86 6.47 -0.09
C ALA A 19 -11.70 7.48 1.07
N GLY A 20 -11.80 8.78 0.75
CA GLY A 20 -11.69 9.89 1.70
C GLY A 20 -12.94 10.12 2.55
N GLN A 21 -14.12 9.60 2.17
CA GLN A 21 -15.37 9.87 2.89
C GLN A 21 -15.28 9.47 4.37
N GLY A 22 -15.60 10.43 5.24
CA GLY A 22 -15.56 10.25 6.71
C GLY A 22 -14.18 10.33 7.34
N LEU A 23 -13.11 10.60 6.58
CA LEU A 23 -11.79 10.90 7.12
C LEU A 23 -11.63 12.42 7.26
N VAL A 24 -11.61 12.92 8.50
CA VAL A 24 -11.49 14.36 8.78
C VAL A 24 -10.04 14.82 8.56
N GLU A 25 -9.83 15.86 7.72
CA GLU A 25 -8.52 16.45 7.42
C GLU A 25 -7.51 15.46 6.84
N ARG A 26 -7.98 14.62 5.90
CA ARG A 26 -7.16 13.55 5.29
C ARG A 26 -7.25 13.51 3.77
N GLU A 27 -7.96 14.43 3.13
CA GLU A 27 -8.06 14.52 1.67
C GLU A 27 -6.66 14.60 1.03
N ALA A 28 -5.82 15.51 1.51
CA ALA A 28 -4.45 15.66 1.03
C ALA A 28 -3.60 14.37 1.23
N MET A 29 -3.86 13.61 2.29
CA MET A 29 -3.15 12.34 2.53
C MET A 29 -3.56 11.28 1.50
N VAL A 30 -4.86 11.15 1.22
CA VAL A 30 -5.39 10.23 0.20
C VAL A 30 -4.83 10.55 -1.18
N GLU A 31 -4.81 11.84 -1.55
CA GLU A 31 -4.21 12.29 -2.80
C GLU A 31 -2.71 11.99 -2.89
N LEU A 32 -1.95 12.23 -1.82
CA LEU A 32 -0.51 11.93 -1.78
C LEU A 32 -0.23 10.43 -1.86
N ILE A 33 -1.05 9.58 -1.24
CA ILE A 33 -0.93 8.12 -1.36
C ILE A 33 -1.12 7.70 -2.82
N ALA A 34 -2.16 8.22 -3.48
CA ALA A 34 -2.46 7.90 -4.87
C ALA A 34 -1.38 8.42 -5.84
N LEU A 35 -0.89 9.65 -5.62
CA LEU A 35 0.18 10.24 -6.40
C LEU A 35 1.47 9.43 -6.28
N SER A 36 1.84 9.03 -5.06
CA SER A 36 3.04 8.24 -4.80
C SER A 36 2.93 6.87 -5.47
N ALA A 37 1.77 6.22 -5.38
CA ALA A 37 1.51 4.95 -6.06
C ALA A 37 1.59 5.08 -7.59
N ALA A 38 1.06 6.16 -8.17
CA ALA A 38 1.11 6.41 -9.61
C ALA A 38 2.54 6.75 -10.10
N ALA A 39 3.33 7.43 -9.27
CA ALA A 39 4.71 7.79 -9.58
C ALA A 39 5.72 6.65 -9.32
N GLY A 40 5.32 5.62 -8.57
CA GLY A 40 6.23 4.56 -8.12
C GLY A 40 7.16 5.01 -6.98
N GLU A 41 6.74 6.01 -6.21
CA GLU A 41 7.53 6.64 -5.14
C GLU A 41 7.04 6.23 -3.74
N HIS A 42 7.93 6.37 -2.75
CA HIS A 42 7.61 6.05 -1.35
C HIS A 42 7.00 7.25 -0.60
N LEU A 43 6.04 6.99 0.29
CA LEU A 43 5.41 8.00 1.14
C LEU A 43 5.66 7.70 2.63
N LEU A 44 6.18 8.68 3.37
CA LEU A 44 6.28 8.63 4.83
C LEU A 44 5.19 9.50 5.47
N VAL A 45 4.35 8.89 6.32
CA VAL A 45 3.28 9.60 7.03
C VAL A 45 3.58 9.65 8.54
N ILE A 46 3.77 10.86 9.06
CA ILE A 46 4.08 11.09 10.48
C ILE A 46 2.88 11.71 11.18
N GLY A 47 2.54 11.20 12.37
CA GLY A 47 1.54 11.82 13.23
C GLY A 47 1.23 10.98 14.47
N PRO A 48 0.47 11.51 15.43
CA PRO A 48 0.07 10.78 16.65
C PRO A 48 -0.66 9.46 16.35
N PRO A 49 -0.62 8.45 17.24
CA PRO A 49 -1.44 7.26 17.10
C PRO A 49 -2.95 7.61 17.10
N GLY A 50 -3.79 6.77 16.48
CA GLY A 50 -5.24 6.99 16.43
C GLY A 50 -5.74 8.03 15.43
N THR A 51 -4.87 8.58 14.59
CA THR A 51 -5.19 9.64 13.60
C THR A 51 -5.67 9.12 12.23
N ALA A 52 -6.14 7.86 12.19
CA ALA A 52 -6.63 7.16 11.00
C ALA A 52 -5.61 7.03 9.83
N LYS A 53 -4.30 7.16 10.08
CA LYS A 53 -3.26 7.02 9.04
C LYS A 53 -3.35 5.69 8.29
N SER A 54 -3.33 4.56 9.02
CA SER A 54 -3.40 3.22 8.41
C SER A 54 -4.73 2.99 7.70
N GLU A 55 -5.83 3.58 8.19
CA GLU A 55 -7.14 3.47 7.55
C GLU A 55 -7.17 4.23 6.21
N ALA A 56 -6.59 5.43 6.14
CA ALA A 56 -6.46 6.18 4.90
C ALA A 56 -5.66 5.40 3.84
N VAL A 57 -4.53 4.80 4.23
CA VAL A 57 -3.71 3.95 3.33
C VAL A 57 -4.52 2.74 2.86
N ARG A 58 -5.17 2.02 3.78
CA ARG A 58 -5.95 0.83 3.47
C ARG A 58 -7.12 1.11 2.51
N ARG A 59 -7.88 2.19 2.74
CA ARG A 59 -8.99 2.59 1.85
C ARG A 59 -8.50 2.99 0.48
N THR A 60 -7.44 3.78 0.41
CA THR A 60 -6.86 4.22 -0.86
C THR A 60 -6.34 3.03 -1.67
N ALA A 61 -5.60 2.11 -1.03
CA ALA A 61 -5.10 0.90 -1.69
C ALA A 61 -6.23 0.00 -2.22
N ARG A 62 -7.31 -0.18 -1.43
CA ARG A 62 -8.51 -0.92 -1.87
C ARG A 62 -9.20 -0.25 -3.05
N ALA A 63 -9.35 1.07 -3.03
CA ALA A 63 -9.97 1.84 -4.10
C ALA A 63 -9.19 1.74 -5.42
N LEU A 64 -7.85 1.65 -5.35
CA LEU A 64 -6.97 1.48 -6.51
C LEU A 64 -6.87 0.03 -7.01
N GLY A 65 -7.39 -0.95 -6.26
CA GLY A 65 -7.49 -2.36 -6.70
C GLY A 65 -6.17 -3.15 -6.73
N GLY A 66 -5.15 -2.70 -6.00
CA GLY A 66 -3.85 -3.38 -5.92
C GLY A 66 -3.75 -4.42 -4.80
N SER A 67 -2.66 -5.19 -4.79
CA SER A 67 -2.27 -6.03 -3.66
C SER A 67 -1.91 -5.16 -2.46
N TYR A 68 -2.59 -5.36 -1.33
CA TYR A 68 -2.34 -4.62 -0.10
C TYR A 68 -1.64 -5.49 0.94
N PHE A 69 -0.51 -5.00 1.45
CA PHE A 69 0.23 -5.61 2.55
C PHE A 69 0.43 -4.56 3.64
N GLU A 70 0.25 -4.96 4.89
CA GLU A 70 0.55 -4.13 6.06
C GLU A 70 1.20 -4.97 7.14
N TYR A 71 2.11 -4.34 7.89
CA TYR A 71 2.80 -5.00 8.98
C TYR A 71 3.17 -3.97 10.05
N LEU A 72 2.99 -4.33 11.33
CA LEU A 72 3.38 -3.49 12.46
C LEU A 72 4.78 -3.88 12.92
N LEU A 73 5.77 -3.04 12.64
CA LEU A 73 7.15 -3.27 13.06
C LEU A 73 7.27 -3.20 14.59
N GLY A 74 7.89 -4.22 15.17
CA GLY A 74 8.27 -4.32 16.57
C GLY A 74 9.77 -4.51 16.74
N ARG A 75 10.24 -4.52 17.99
CA ARG A 75 11.65 -4.73 18.33
C ARG A 75 12.20 -6.08 17.84
N PHE A 76 11.33 -7.06 17.67
CA PHE A 76 11.68 -8.44 17.32
C PHE A 76 11.20 -8.84 15.92
N THR A 77 10.82 -7.88 15.08
CA THR A 77 10.40 -8.20 13.72
C THR A 77 11.55 -8.80 12.93
N GLU A 78 11.33 -10.00 12.39
CA GLU A 78 12.27 -10.71 11.54
C GLU A 78 12.03 -10.38 10.05
N PRO A 79 13.09 -10.35 9.22
CA PRO A 79 12.92 -10.12 7.77
C PRO A 79 12.01 -11.14 7.08
N SER A 80 11.99 -12.38 7.56
CA SER A 80 11.12 -13.46 7.07
C SER A 80 9.63 -13.12 7.18
N GLU A 81 9.24 -12.25 8.13
CA GLU A 81 7.86 -11.81 8.30
C GLU A 81 7.43 -10.76 7.25
N LEU A 82 8.39 -10.05 6.66
CA LEU A 82 8.15 -9.04 5.63
C LEU A 82 8.34 -9.60 4.22
N PHE A 83 9.32 -10.49 4.02
CA PHE A 83 9.75 -10.96 2.71
C PHE A 83 9.43 -12.43 2.44
N GLY A 84 8.83 -13.14 3.40
CA GLY A 84 8.60 -14.57 3.35
C GLY A 84 9.77 -15.40 3.87
N PRO A 85 9.53 -16.65 4.30
CA PRO A 85 10.57 -17.53 4.81
C PRO A 85 11.50 -18.00 3.69
N VAL A 86 12.70 -18.45 4.06
CA VAL A 86 13.65 -19.06 3.11
C VAL A 86 13.12 -20.43 2.65
N ASP A 87 13.14 -20.70 1.35
CA ASP A 87 12.82 -22.02 0.80
C ASP A 87 13.93 -23.02 1.17
N LEU A 88 13.61 -23.91 2.11
CA LEU A 88 14.55 -24.91 2.60
C LEU A 88 14.95 -25.94 1.53
N ARG A 89 14.14 -26.14 0.50
CA ARG A 89 14.47 -27.07 -0.61
C ARG A 89 15.57 -26.48 -1.46
N LYS A 90 15.40 -25.22 -1.90
CA LYS A 90 16.41 -24.49 -2.68
C LYS A 90 17.68 -24.23 -1.87
N LEU A 91 17.54 -23.98 -0.58
CA LEU A 91 18.68 -23.81 0.31
C LEU A 91 19.56 -25.07 0.36
N ARG A 92 18.96 -26.26 0.36
CA ARG A 92 19.70 -27.54 0.30
C ARG A 92 20.45 -27.73 -1.02
N GLU A 93 20.00 -27.07 -2.07
CA GLU A 93 20.65 -27.02 -3.39
C GLU A 93 21.69 -25.88 -3.49
N GLY A 94 21.88 -25.12 -2.41
CA GLY A 94 22.84 -23.99 -2.34
C GLY A 94 22.28 -22.65 -2.80
N LEU A 95 20.98 -22.55 -3.05
CA LEU A 95 20.30 -21.33 -3.51
C LEU A 95 19.47 -20.71 -2.38
N VAL A 96 19.70 -19.44 -2.08
CA VAL A 96 18.89 -18.69 -1.10
C VAL A 96 17.77 -17.98 -1.85
N GLU A 97 16.55 -18.46 -1.68
CA GLU A 97 15.35 -17.82 -2.22
C GLU A 97 14.27 -17.74 -1.13
N THR A 98 13.45 -16.70 -1.18
CA THR A 98 12.33 -16.49 -0.26
C THR A 98 11.02 -16.94 -0.91
N GLU A 99 10.17 -17.62 -0.14
CA GLU A 99 8.82 -17.98 -0.57
C GLU A 99 7.88 -16.79 -0.34
N THR A 100 7.64 -16.00 -1.39
CA THR A 100 6.60 -14.97 -1.43
C THR A 100 5.34 -15.60 -2.03
N THR A 101 4.36 -15.98 -1.20
CA THR A 101 3.08 -16.52 -1.71
C THR A 101 2.24 -15.43 -2.35
#